data_AF-A0A0M9VPC3-F1
#
_entry.id   AF-A0A0M9VPC3-F1
#
_cell.length_a   1.000
_cell.length_b   1.000
_cell.length_c   1.000
_cell.angle_alpha   90.00
_cell.angle_beta   90.00
_cell.angle_gamma   90.00
#
_symmetry.space_group_name_H-M   'P 1'
#
loop_
_entity.id
_entity.type
_entity.pdbx_description
1 polymer ?
#
loop_
_entity_poly.entity_id
_entity_poly.type
_entity_poly.pdbx_seq_one_letter_code
_entity_poly.pdbx_strand_id
1 'polypeptide(L)' 'MSQESKIKTAAHLVSEKNPLGIRPCCACPETKAARDDCFLKFGHSVEEHGESARKCEELVKRHKECMANLGFNI' A
#
# COMPACT_ATOMS: atom_id res chain seq x y z
N MET A 1 8.04 1.02 -21.34
CA MET A 1 7.05 1.78 -20.55
C MET A 1 5.95 0.79 -20.14
N SER A 2 5.58 0.78 -18.87
CA SER A 2 4.43 0.06 -18.30
C SER A 2 4.55 -1.47 -18.24
N GLN A 3 5.12 -1.98 -17.15
CA GLN A 3 4.78 -3.35 -16.73
C GLN A 3 3.31 -3.36 -16.33
N GLU A 4 2.49 -3.91 -17.22
CA GLU A 4 1.10 -4.29 -17.03
C GLU A 4 1.03 -5.33 -15.90
N SER A 5 1.06 -4.84 -14.67
CA SER A 5 1.00 -5.67 -13.47
C SER A 5 -0.43 -6.18 -13.36
N LYS A 6 -0.66 -7.39 -13.89
CA LYS A 6 -1.92 -8.15 -13.82
C LYS A 6 -2.56 -7.97 -12.44
N ILE A 7 -3.54 -7.08 -12.37
CA ILE A 7 -4.28 -6.81 -11.14
C ILE A 7 -4.99 -8.11 -10.80
N LYS A 8 -4.48 -8.81 -9.79
CA LYS A 8 -5.05 -10.10 -9.38
C LYS A 8 -6.31 -9.79 -8.57
N THR A 9 -7.44 -9.77 -9.27
CA THR A 9 -8.79 -9.64 -8.72
C THR A 9 -9.24 -10.94 -8.06
N ALA A 10 -10.00 -10.83 -6.97
CA ALA A 10 -10.69 -11.95 -6.33
C ALA A 10 -12.18 -11.62 -6.19
N ALA A 11 -13.04 -12.57 -6.60
CA ALA A 11 -14.49 -12.38 -6.58
C ALA A 11 -15.04 -12.09 -5.16
N HIS A 12 -14.44 -12.66 -4.12
CA HIS A 12 -14.84 -12.42 -2.72
C HIS A 12 -14.46 -11.01 -2.20
N LEU A 13 -13.66 -10.24 -2.94
CA LEU A 13 -13.28 -8.88 -2.57
C LEU A 13 -14.10 -7.82 -3.31
N VAL A 14 -15.05 -8.24 -4.15
CA VAL A 14 -15.96 -7.36 -4.86
C VAL A 14 -16.94 -6.76 -3.85
N SER A 15 -16.96 -5.44 -3.74
CA SER A 15 -17.90 -4.67 -2.91
C SER A 15 -18.35 -3.42 -3.66
N GLU A 16 -19.35 -2.70 -3.13
CA GLU A 16 -19.79 -1.42 -3.72
C GLU A 16 -18.64 -0.40 -3.88
N LYS A 17 -17.61 -0.47 -3.02
CA LYS A 17 -16.43 0.40 -3.06
C LYS A 17 -15.25 -0.20 -3.83
N ASN A 18 -15.28 -1.50 -4.11
CA ASN A 18 -14.28 -2.21 -4.91
C ASN A 18 -14.97 -3.10 -5.96
N PRO A 19 -15.58 -2.51 -7.01
CA PRO A 19 -16.33 -3.27 -8.01
C PRO A 19 -15.43 -4.23 -8.82
N LEU A 20 -14.13 -3.95 -8.84
CA LEU A 20 -13.11 -4.72 -9.56
C LEU A 20 -12.52 -5.85 -8.72
N GLY A 21 -12.95 -6.05 -7.46
CA GLY A 21 -12.46 -7.10 -6.58
C GLY A 21 -10.93 -7.11 -6.40
N ILE A 22 -10.30 -5.95 -6.51
CA ILE A 22 -8.85 -5.80 -6.51
C ILE A 22 -8.31 -6.20 -5.14
N ARG A 23 -7.21 -6.97 -5.07
CA ARG A 23 -6.57 -7.29 -3.79
C ARG A 23 -5.85 -6.06 -3.21
N PRO A 24 -5.74 -5.92 -1.88
CA PRO A 24 -5.10 -4.75 -1.23
C PRO A 24 -3.66 -4.52 -1.69
N CYS A 25 -2.92 -5.58 -2.03
CA CYS A 25 -1.57 -5.47 -2.58
C CYS A 25 -1.48 -4.84 -4.00
N CYS A 26 -2.61 -4.77 -4.71
CA CYS A 26 -2.75 -4.22 -6.06
C CYS A 26 -3.61 -2.95 -6.11
N ALA A 27 -4.27 -2.60 -5.00
CA ALA A 27 -5.14 -1.43 -4.89
C ALA A 27 -4.36 -0.11 -5.06
N CYS A 28 -3.15 -0.05 -4.51
CA CYS A 28 -2.37 1.18 -4.41
C CYS A 28 -0.89 0.92 -4.70
N PRO A 29 -0.50 0.66 -5.97
CA PRO A 29 0.86 0.31 -6.32
C PRO A 29 1.84 1.46 -6.09
N GLU A 30 1.44 2.71 -6.34
CA GLU A 30 2.28 3.90 -6.12
C GLU A 30 2.61 4.10 -4.64
N THR A 31 1.60 4.11 -3.76
CA THR A 31 1.82 4.32 -2.32
C THR A 31 2.53 3.13 -1.68
N LYS A 32 2.23 1.90 -2.14
CA LYS A 32 2.94 0.71 -1.71
C LYS A 32 4.42 0.76 -2.10
N ALA A 33 4.74 1.12 -3.34
CA ALA A 33 6.13 1.20 -3.82
C ALA A 33 6.92 2.25 -3.05
N ALA A 34 6.35 3.44 -2.84
CA ALA A 34 6.97 4.48 -2.03
C ALA A 34 7.20 4.02 -0.58
N ARG A 35 6.21 3.35 0.01
CA ARG A 35 6.31 2.77 1.36
C ARG A 35 7.43 1.72 1.43
N ASP A 36 7.44 0.75 0.50
CA ASP A 36 8.47 -0.29 0.44
C ASP A 36 9.87 0.31 0.26
N ASP A 37 10.03 1.27 -0.65
CA ASP A 37 11.31 1.97 -0.87
C ASP A 37 11.76 2.71 0.40
N CYS A 38 10.81 3.29 1.14
CA CYS A 38 11.10 3.91 2.44
C CYS A 38 11.57 2.88 3.47
N PHE A 39 10.88 1.75 3.62
CA PHE A 39 11.31 0.67 4.52
C PHE A 39 12.63 0.03 4.10
N LEU A 40 12.94 -0.04 2.80
CA LEU A 40 14.21 -0.54 2.30
C LEU A 40 15.37 0.43 2.53
N LYS A 41 15.13 1.75 2.38
CA LYS A 41 16.17 2.79 2.59
C LYS A 41 16.41 3.11 4.06
N PHE A 42 15.35 3.16 4.85
CA PHE A 42 15.38 3.61 6.24
C PHE A 42 15.20 2.46 7.24
N GLY A 43 15.15 1.22 6.76
CA GLY A 43 14.98 0.03 7.58
C GLY A 43 13.61 -0.08 8.25
N HIS A 44 13.30 -1.27 8.75
CA HIS A 44 12.08 -1.56 9.51
C HIS A 44 12.30 -1.42 11.03
N SER A 45 13.54 -1.19 11.46
CA SER A 45 13.95 -1.22 12.86
C SER A 45 14.20 0.20 13.37
N VAL A 46 13.35 0.62 14.30
CA VAL A 46 13.39 1.94 14.96
C VAL A 46 14.73 2.16 15.71
N GLU A 47 15.39 1.08 16.10
CA GLU A 47 16.65 1.10 16.84
C GLU A 47 17.86 1.53 15.99
N GLU A 48 17.83 1.38 14.67
CA GLU A 48 18.99 1.66 13.81
C GLU A 48 18.87 2.98 13.02
N HIS A 49 17.66 3.49 12.78
CA HIS A 49 17.43 4.59 11.81
C HIS A 49 16.65 5.82 12.33
N GLY A 50 16.29 5.87 13.61
CA GLY A 50 15.76 7.06 14.27
C GLY A 50 14.56 7.72 13.55
N GLU A 51 14.57 9.06 13.43
CA GLU A 51 13.50 9.92 12.87
C GLU A 51 13.00 9.51 11.47
N SER A 52 13.80 8.73 10.73
CA SER A 52 13.47 8.21 9.40
C SER A 52 12.29 7.23 9.42
N ALA A 53 12.09 6.48 10.50
CA ALA A 53 10.92 5.61 10.66
C ALA A 53 9.61 6.43 10.65
N ARG A 54 9.64 7.66 11.17
CA ARG A 54 8.48 8.57 11.15
C ARG A 54 8.17 9.11 9.75
N LYS A 55 9.17 9.25 8.88
CA LYS A 55 8.96 9.61 7.47
C LYS A 55 8.20 8.51 6.71
N CYS A 56 8.42 7.24 7.05
CA CYS A 56 7.65 6.15 6.46
C CYS A 56 6.21 6.07 7.00
N GLU A 57 5.93 6.63 8.18
CA GLU A 57 4.59 6.65 8.79
C GLU A 57 3.58 7.42 7.92
N GLU A 58 3.98 8.56 7.36
CA GLU A 58 3.16 9.34 6.39
C GLU A 58 2.85 8.52 5.12
N LEU A 59 3.81 7.74 4.62
CA LEU A 59 3.62 6.87 3.46
C LEU A 59 2.68 5.69 3.78
N VAL A 60 2.81 5.11 4.98
CA VAL A 60 1.89 4.07 5.48
C VAL A 60 0.48 4.64 5.62
N LYS A 61 0.34 5.86 6.14
CA LYS A 61 -0.96 6.53 6.31
C LYS A 61 -1.65 6.73 4.95
N ARG A 62 -0.95 7.26 3.95
CA ARG A 62 -1.49 7.37 2.58
C ARG A 62 -1.86 6.03 1.97
N HIS A 63 -1.06 4.99 2.21
CA HIS A 63 -1.38 3.64 1.74
C HIS A 63 -2.66 3.12 2.39
N LYS A 64 -2.83 3.31 3.71
CA LYS A 64 -4.05 2.97 4.45
C LYS A 64 -5.27 3.74 3.96
N GLU A 65 -5.16 5.04 3.73
CA GLU A 65 -6.25 5.86 3.19
C GLU A 65 -6.73 5.37 1.82
N CYS A 66 -5.79 5.01 0.94
CA CYS A 66 -6.12 4.45 -0.37
C CYS A 66 -6.88 3.12 -0.26
N MET A 67 -6.48 2.24 0.67
CA MET A 67 -7.18 0.98 0.93
C MET A 67 -8.54 1.20 1.61
N ALA A 68 -8.65 2.18 2.51
CA ALA A 68 -9.90 2.55 3.17
C ALA A 68 -10.96 3.09 2.20
N ASN A 69 -10.54 3.86 1.19
CA ASN A 69 -11.43 4.32 0.11
C ASN A 69 -12.05 3.17 -0.69
N LEU A 70 -11.32 2.06 -0.84
CA LEU A 70 -11.79 0.85 -1.51
C LEU A 70 -12.59 -0.08 -0.58
N GLY A 71 -12.73 0.29 0.70
CA GLY A 71 -13.47 -0.49 1.70
C GLY A 71 -12.65 -1.59 2.38
N PHE A 72 -11.33 -1.59 2.24
CA PHE A 72 -10.46 -2.49 3.02
C PHE A 72 -10.19 -1.88 4.41
N ASN A 73 -10.49 -2.65 5.46
CA ASN A 73 -10.21 -2.27 6.85
C ASN A 73 -8.93 -3.00 7.31
N ILE A 74 -7.86 -2.25 7.63
CA ILE A 74 -6.47 -2.76 7.80
C ILE A 74 -5.81 -2.14 9.03
#